data_AF-A0A399FAL1-F1
#
_entry.id   AF-A0A399FAL1-F1
#
_cell.length_a   1.000
_cell.length_b   1.000
_cell.length_c   1.000
_cell.angle_alpha   90.00
_cell.angle_beta   90.00
_cell.angle_gamma   90.00
#
_symmetry.space_group_name_H-M   'P 1'
#
loop_
_entity.id
_entity.type
_entity.pdbx_description
1 polymer ?
#
loop_
_entity_poly.entity_id
_entity_poly.type
_entity_poly.pdbx_seq_one_letter_code
_entity_poly.pdbx_strand_id
1 'polypeptide(L)' 'MATRGSPAEKTDEGLMDIPQGYWEELLEEMDTFKSLYRKAQALPPEKREKTQEALLSSLIHLLGHLRVIYDEAKV' A
#
# COMPACT_ATOMS: atom_id res chain seq x y z
N MET A 1 -27.33 40.41 10.71
CA MET A 1 -26.64 39.33 11.45
C MET A 1 -26.16 38.32 10.44
N ALA A 2 -24.85 38.27 10.19
CA ALA A 2 -24.25 37.24 9.35
C ALA A 2 -23.95 36.03 10.23
N THR A 3 -24.68 34.95 10.04
CA THR A 3 -24.31 33.65 10.61
C THR A 3 -23.09 33.14 9.82
N ARG A 4 -21.90 33.34 10.41
CA ARG A 4 -20.70 32.57 10.09
C ARG A 4 -21.02 31.11 10.36
N GLY A 5 -21.39 30.36 9.33
CA GLY A 5 -21.28 28.90 9.35
C GLY A 5 -19.80 28.56 9.28
N SER A 6 -19.25 28.07 10.39
CA SER A 6 -17.91 27.48 10.44
C SER A 6 -17.73 26.44 9.33
N PRO A 7 -16.52 26.28 8.78
CA PRO A 7 -16.25 25.21 7.84
C PRO A 7 -16.41 23.89 8.60
N ALA A 8 -17.40 23.09 8.23
CA ALA A 8 -17.46 21.71 8.70
C ALA A 8 -16.15 21.04 8.27
N GLU A 9 -15.39 20.59 9.26
CA GLU A 9 -14.19 19.78 9.12
C GLU A 9 -14.42 18.73 8.04
N LYS A 10 -13.56 18.74 7.02
CA LYS A 10 -13.41 17.57 6.18
C LYS A 10 -12.78 16.53 7.08
N THR A 11 -13.60 15.64 7.64
CA THR A 11 -13.10 14.41 8.22
C THR A 11 -12.39 13.68 7.08
N ASP A 12 -11.06 13.81 7.06
CA ASP A 12 -10.13 12.88 6.40
C ASP A 12 -10.21 11.52 7.14
N GLU A 13 -11.43 11.01 7.33
CA GLU A 13 -11.65 9.62 7.70
C GLU A 13 -11.27 8.84 6.45
N GLY A 14 -10.08 8.24 6.50
CA GLY A 14 -9.51 7.43 5.44
C GLY A 14 -10.54 6.47 4.89
N LEU A 15 -10.44 6.17 3.59
CA LEU A 15 -11.33 5.23 2.92
C LEU A 15 -11.51 3.98 3.79
N MET A 16 -12.75 3.67 4.19
CA MET A 16 -13.11 2.54 5.08
C MET A 16 -12.73 2.66 6.57
N ASP A 17 -12.59 3.87 7.12
CA ASP A 17 -12.13 4.12 8.51
C ASP A 17 -10.71 3.59 8.81
N ILE A 18 -9.96 3.30 7.75
CA ILE A 18 -8.58 2.80 7.87
C ILE A 18 -7.64 4.00 7.99
N PRO A 19 -6.73 4.01 9.01
CA PRO A 19 -5.79 5.10 9.17
C PRO A 19 -4.94 5.31 7.90
N GLN A 20 -4.80 6.57 7.47
CA GLN A 20 -4.06 6.98 6.28
C GLN A 20 -2.67 6.32 6.17
N GLY A 21 -1.96 6.16 7.29
CA GLY A 21 -0.63 5.52 7.31
C GLY A 21 -0.61 4.10 6.73
N TYR A 22 -1.68 3.30 6.94
CA TYR A 22 -1.76 1.97 6.33
C TYR A 22 -1.87 2.02 4.80
N TRP A 23 -2.57 3.03 4.27
CA TRP A 23 -2.67 3.24 2.83
C TRP A 23 -1.35 3.71 2.23
N GLU A 24 -0.64 4.61 2.91
CA GLU A 24 0.67 5.09 2.49
C GLU A 24 1.69 3.95 2.45
N GLU A 25 1.77 3.14 3.51
CA GLU A 25 2.63 1.95 3.57
C GLU A 25 2.30 0.96 2.42
N LEU A 26 1.01 0.66 2.21
CA LEU A 26 0.59 -0.24 1.13
C LEU A 26 1.02 0.29 -0.24
N LEU A 27 0.86 1.59 -0.51
CA LEU A 27 1.24 2.19 -1.78
C LEU A 27 2.76 2.17 -2.00
N GLU A 28 3.55 2.46 -0.96
CA GLU A 28 5.02 2.37 -1.03
C GLU A 28 5.51 0.95 -1.31
N GLU A 29 4.91 -0.05 -0.65
CA GLU A 29 5.22 -1.45 -0.91
C GLU A 29 4.82 -1.87 -2.34
N MET A 30 3.69 -1.39 -2.86
CA MET A 30 3.26 -1.66 -4.24
C MET A 30 4.24 -1.09 -5.25
N ASP A 31 4.81 0.10 -5.00
CA ASP A 31 5.81 0.71 -5.87
C ASP A 31 7.15 -0.03 -5.80
N THR A 32 7.54 -0.48 -4.61
CA THR A 32 8.69 -1.37 -4.42
C THR A 32 8.53 -2.67 -5.23
N PHE A 33 7.36 -3.30 -5.15
CA PHE A 33 7.04 -4.50 -5.92
C PHE A 33 7.14 -4.26 -7.44
N LYS A 34 6.53 -3.17 -7.95
CA LYS A 34 6.62 -2.80 -9.38
C LYS A 34 8.07 -2.61 -9.83
N SER A 35 8.91 -1.98 -9.00
CA SER A 35 10.32 -1.76 -9.28
C SER A 35 11.09 -3.08 -9.37
N LEU A 36 10.90 -3.98 -8.40
CA LEU A 36 11.48 -5.32 -8.41
C LEU A 36 11.05 -6.14 -9.63
N TYR A 37 9.78 -6.04 -10.01
CA TYR A 37 9.24 -6.73 -11.18
C TYR A 37 9.93 -6.26 -12.47
N ARG A 38 10.03 -4.94 -12.68
CA ARG A 38 10.72 -4.35 -13.83
C ARG A 38 12.19 -4.75 -13.86
N LYS A 39 12.85 -4.76 -12.70
CA LYS A 39 14.24 -5.20 -12.56
C LYS A 39 14.40 -6.68 -12.93
N ALA A 40 13.50 -7.55 -12.46
CA ALA A 40 13.52 -8.97 -12.79
C ALA A 40 13.35 -9.20 -14.31
N GLN A 41 12.44 -8.46 -14.96
CA GLN A 41 12.24 -8.55 -16.41
C GLN A 41 13.49 -8.16 -17.20
N ALA A 42 14.21 -7.12 -16.75
CA ALA A 42 15.40 -6.61 -17.42
C ALA A 42 16.64 -7.50 -17.25
N LEU A 43 16.67 -8.37 -16.23
CA LEU A 43 17.79 -9.27 -15.99
C LEU A 43 17.74 -10.50 -16.92
N PRO A 44 18.89 -11.06 -17.35
CA PRO A 44 18.96 -12.38 -17.95
C PRO A 44 18.48 -13.47 -16.97
N PRO A 45 17.86 -14.58 -17.44
CA PRO A 45 17.31 -15.63 -16.58
C PRO A 45 18.25 -16.11 -15.47
N GLU A 46 19.52 -16.32 -15.78
CA GLU A 46 20.56 -16.79 -14.87
C GLU A 46 20.95 -15.79 -13.77
N LYS A 47 20.49 -14.53 -13.84
CA LYS A 47 20.73 -13.49 -12.84
C LYS A 47 19.46 -13.07 -12.09
N ARG A 48 18.32 -13.71 -12.36
CA ARG A 48 17.01 -13.31 -11.81
C ARG A 48 16.77 -13.81 -10.39
N GLU A 49 17.37 -14.92 -9.98
CA GLU A 49 17.05 -15.66 -8.75
C GLU A 49 16.86 -14.74 -7.52
N LYS A 50 17.88 -13.96 -7.15
CA LYS A 50 17.80 -13.03 -6.01
C LYS A 50 16.71 -11.96 -6.17
N THR A 51 16.45 -11.50 -7.39
CA THR A 51 15.41 -10.51 -7.65
C THR A 51 14.02 -11.15 -7.58
N GLN A 52 13.89 -12.43 -7.95
CA GLN A 52 12.65 -13.19 -7.81
C GLN A 52 12.35 -13.53 -6.35
N GLU A 53 13.36 -13.87 -5.54
CA GLU A 53 13.19 -14.01 -4.09
C GLU A 53 12.70 -12.70 -3.46
N ALA A 54 13.34 -11.58 -3.80
CA ALA A 54 12.92 -10.27 -3.32
C ALA A 54 11.48 -9.93 -3.76
N LEU A 55 11.12 -10.27 -5.00
CA LEU A 55 9.78 -10.07 -5.53
C LEU A 55 8.74 -10.90 -4.77
N LEU A 56 9.04 -12.16 -4.49
CA LEU A 56 8.17 -13.05 -3.73
C LEU A 56 8.00 -12.56 -2.28
N SER A 57 9.09 -12.16 -1.63
CA SER A 57 9.05 -11.59 -0.28
C SER A 57 8.18 -10.33 -0.23
N SER A 58 8.35 -9.43 -1.20
CA SER A 58 7.54 -8.21 -1.32
C SER A 58 6.06 -8.52 -1.55
N LEU A 59 5.74 -9.55 -2.34
CA LEU A 59 4.35 -9.98 -2.54
C LEU A 59 3.72 -10.53 -1.25
N ILE A 60 4.48 -11.32 -0.48
CA ILE A 60 4.01 -11.88 0.80
C ILE A 60 3.72 -10.74 1.80
N HIS A 61 4.57 -9.72 1.87
CA HIS A 61 4.34 -8.56 2.73
C HIS A 61 3.08 -7.79 2.33
N LEU A 62 2.90 -7.50 1.03
CA LEU A 62 1.70 -6.84 0.51
C LEU A 62 0.41 -7.60 0.87
N LEU A 63 0.42 -8.94 0.76
CA LEU A 63 -0.71 -9.77 1.18
C LEU A 63 -0.99 -9.66 2.68
N GLY A 64 0.05 -9.47 3.50
CA GLY A 64 -0.06 -9.18 4.92
C GLY A 64 -0.77 -7.86 5.18
N HIS A 65 -0.34 -6.77 4.53
CA HIS A 65 -0.98 -5.45 4.66
C HIS A 65 -2.46 -5.48 4.23
N LEU A 66 -2.77 -6.11 3.10
CA LEU A 66 -4.15 -6.26 2.63
C LEU A 66 -5.03 -7.05 3.60
N ARG A 67 -4.46 -8.07 4.26
CA ARG A 67 -5.18 -8.83 5.28
C ARG A 67 -5.48 -7.99 6.52
N VAL A 68 -4.52 -7.21 7.00
CA VAL A 68 -4.73 -6.30 8.14
C VAL A 68 -5.83 -5.28 7.81
N ILE A 69 -5.74 -4.62 6.65
CA ILE A 69 -6.75 -3.68 6.16
C ILE A 69 -8.14 -4.34 6.11
N TYR A 70 -8.23 -5.57 5.59
CA TYR A 70 -9.51 -6.30 5.51
C TYR A 70 -10.08 -6.69 6.86
N ASP A 71 -9.23 -7.12 7.79
CA ASP A 71 -9.63 -7.50 9.15
C ASP A 71 -10.11 -6.26 9.93
N GLU A 72 -9.41 -5.11 9.82
CA GLU A 72 -9.81 -3.84 10.42
C GLU A 72 -11.12 -3.28 9.83
N ALA A 73 -11.31 -3.36 8.51
CA ALA A 73 -12.54 -2.89 7.85
C ALA A 73 -13.81 -3.70 8.18
N LYS A 74 -13.66 -4.85 8.86
CA LYS A 74 -14.76 -5.74 9.25
C LYS A 74 -15.14 -5.66 10.72
N VAL A 75 -14.38 -4.92 11.52
CA VAL A 75 -14.65 -4.65 12.94
C VAL A 75 -15.60 -3.47 13.06
#